data_AF-R7HE90-F1
#
_entry.id   AF-R7HE90-F1
#
_cell.length_a   1.000
_cell.length_b   1.000
_cell.length_c   1.000
_cell.angle_alpha   90.00
_cell.angle_beta   90.00
_cell.angle_gamma   90.00
#
_symmetry.space_group_name_H-M   'P 1'
#
loop_
_entity.id
_entity.type
_entity.pdbx_description
1 polymer ?
#
loop_
_entity_poly.entity_id
_entity_poly.type
_entity_poly.pdbx_seq_one_letter_code
_entity_poly.pdbx_strand_id
1 'polypeptide(L)'
;MSHDSEAAYASGEIADIIQGKAGLFFGTLTSGGTWTLSAGREGSTVWPLADGLIQATNSKSTVSDVNIAFEYKRPNEGVHGILTAVGQSLAYIEKGYDASVICIPKGYTSHADPGTHVRNIIDTTAPNAPITVYTYDAPNMASTRPFNQKLTCVRDIDLSKTVIYRSTGSKKISGQISTIWAHVREGMSHPDAFFRYCQGVKIISSVGEDKSKYVLPKEVVAAVKRADPTADPCMYLSNTSGDSMSDKAWRYIWYNYYFWDMLIPIYSATTPYKVNDIETKIRIDSNTKQKLFSGRCDSIKSKLVEKLNTVAGYTEDEAWDEYVYRVRSDAHSYREVIDSGLYQIGLLDADGLLTDYGYKYVDACEKAGNDPYKDEPMNILRAVSINIGQFDVFLYTTYKYSQQRFLGNFDDFTRIKKLKNGDKVEFVNNDYLAWLDDVLTNQLHMYKKTTQRAGGTRKPFQAEMSYLKKLGFIYKNEAFKRGSGLNIDWPLVEESLKYFQNL
;
A
#
# COMPACT_ATOMS: atom_id res chain seq x y z
N MET A 1 -0.09 -3.54 21.42
CA MET A 1 -0.05 -3.43 19.95
C MET A 1 -0.76 -4.63 19.36
N SER A 2 -1.17 -4.55 18.09
CA SER A 2 -1.89 -5.65 17.44
C SER A 2 -0.93 -6.78 17.04
N HIS A 3 -1.51 -7.94 16.70
CA HIS A 3 -0.82 -9.06 16.08
C HIS A 3 0.02 -8.61 14.87
N ASP A 4 -0.58 -7.78 14.02
CA ASP A 4 0.00 -7.37 12.75
C ASP A 4 1.21 -6.45 12.95
N SER A 5 1.24 -5.62 14.00
CA SER A 5 2.40 -4.79 14.33
C SER A 5 3.58 -5.66 14.81
N GLU A 6 3.33 -6.70 15.60
CA GLU A 6 4.39 -7.62 16.07
C GLU A 6 4.94 -8.45 14.91
N ALA A 7 4.08 -8.95 14.03
CA ALA A 7 4.47 -9.67 12.82
C ALA A 7 5.33 -8.78 11.88
N ALA A 8 4.96 -7.51 11.72
CA ALA A 8 5.74 -6.52 10.98
C ALA A 8 7.17 -6.35 11.51
N TYR A 9 7.33 -6.17 12.83
CA TYR A 9 8.66 -6.04 13.42
C TYR A 9 9.47 -7.34 13.35
N ALA A 10 8.84 -8.48 13.60
CA ALA A 10 9.50 -9.78 13.57
C ALA A 10 9.97 -10.15 12.15
N SER A 11 9.16 -9.89 11.13
CA SER A 11 9.52 -10.15 9.73
C SER A 11 10.70 -9.29 9.26
N GLY A 12 10.75 -8.00 9.62
CA GLY A 12 11.89 -7.12 9.33
C GLY A 12 13.19 -7.58 10.00
N GLU A 13 13.10 -7.98 11.27
CA GLU A 13 14.24 -8.51 12.02
C GLU A 13 14.75 -9.85 11.43
N ILE A 14 13.85 -10.72 10.99
CA ILE A 14 14.23 -11.99 10.34
C ILE A 14 14.81 -11.74 8.94
N ALA A 15 14.33 -10.74 8.21
CA ALA A 15 14.92 -10.34 6.93
C ALA A 15 16.40 -9.93 7.12
N ASP A 16 16.72 -9.13 8.16
CA ASP A 16 18.09 -8.78 8.53
C ASP A 16 18.92 -10.02 8.88
N ILE A 17 18.38 -10.92 9.73
CA ILE A 17 19.05 -12.17 10.09
C ILE A 17 19.36 -13.02 8.86
N ILE A 18 18.38 -13.25 7.97
CA ILE A 18 18.56 -14.04 6.75
C ILE A 18 19.58 -13.37 5.82
N GLN A 19 19.55 -12.05 5.67
CA GLN A 19 20.54 -11.32 4.86
C GLN A 19 21.95 -11.51 5.41
N GLY A 20 22.13 -11.41 6.73
CA GLY A 20 23.41 -11.64 7.40
C GLY A 20 23.95 -13.06 7.22
N LYS A 21 23.08 -14.05 7.00
CA LYS A 21 23.45 -15.46 6.72
C LYS A 21 23.13 -15.92 5.31
N ALA A 22 23.05 -15.01 4.33
CA ALA A 22 22.56 -15.33 2.97
C ALA A 22 23.28 -16.52 2.33
N GLY A 23 24.59 -16.69 2.57
CA GLY A 23 25.37 -17.84 2.11
C GLY A 23 24.85 -19.20 2.60
N LEU A 24 24.41 -19.27 3.86
CA LEU A 24 23.86 -20.48 4.46
C LEU A 24 22.41 -20.71 4.00
N PHE A 25 21.60 -19.65 4.01
CA PHE A 25 20.17 -19.76 3.71
C PHE A 25 19.90 -20.06 2.23
N PHE A 26 20.55 -19.35 1.31
CA PHE A 26 20.33 -19.52 -0.13
C PHE A 26 21.25 -20.59 -0.74
N GLY A 27 22.29 -21.01 -0.04
CA GLY A 27 23.26 -22.03 -0.48
C GLY A 27 23.83 -21.71 -1.86
N THR A 28 23.74 -22.65 -2.80
CA THR A 28 24.32 -22.50 -4.15
C THR A 28 23.58 -21.50 -5.04
N LEU A 29 22.39 -21.03 -4.64
CA LEU A 29 21.67 -19.94 -5.32
C LEU A 29 22.43 -18.60 -5.23
N THR A 30 23.41 -18.49 -4.31
CA THR A 30 24.27 -17.31 -4.15
C THR A 30 25.37 -17.16 -5.20
N SER A 31 25.60 -18.15 -6.06
CA SER A 31 26.80 -18.30 -6.93
C SER A 31 26.98 -17.25 -8.03
N GLY A 32 26.50 -16.03 -7.82
CA GLY A 32 26.82 -14.91 -8.66
C GLY A 32 26.51 -13.50 -8.15
N GLY A 33 25.79 -13.29 -7.04
CA GLY A 33 25.45 -11.92 -6.65
C GLY A 33 25.02 -11.80 -5.19
N THR A 34 24.83 -10.56 -4.75
CA THR A 34 24.49 -10.22 -3.37
C THR A 34 22.98 -10.23 -3.22
N TRP A 35 22.49 -10.88 -2.17
CA TRP A 35 21.08 -10.85 -1.80
C TRP A 35 20.79 -9.60 -0.97
N THR A 36 19.71 -8.91 -1.32
CA THR A 36 19.10 -7.85 -0.52
C THR A 36 17.71 -8.30 -0.12
N LEU A 37 17.40 -8.20 1.17
CA LEU A 37 16.11 -8.63 1.70
C LEU A 37 15.30 -7.42 2.16
N SER A 38 13.99 -7.52 2.00
CA SER A 38 13.04 -6.56 2.55
C SER A 38 11.80 -7.31 3.02
N ALA A 39 11.20 -6.85 4.11
CA ALA A 39 9.91 -7.28 4.61
C ALA A 39 8.83 -6.31 4.14
N GLY A 40 7.64 -6.83 3.93
CA GLY A 40 6.46 -6.09 3.53
C GLY A 40 5.20 -6.89 3.80
N ARG A 41 4.06 -6.35 3.40
CA ARG A 41 2.79 -7.08 3.44
C ARG A 41 2.67 -8.03 2.27
N GLU A 42 1.92 -9.10 2.48
CA GLU A 42 1.39 -9.85 1.35
C GLU A 42 0.40 -8.97 0.57
N GLY A 43 0.65 -8.80 -0.73
CA GLY A 43 -0.24 -8.11 -1.66
C GLY A 43 -1.24 -9.02 -2.37
N SER A 44 -1.24 -10.32 -2.07
CA SER A 44 -2.18 -11.28 -2.65
C SER A 44 -3.54 -11.21 -1.96
N THR A 45 -4.59 -11.45 -2.73
CA THR A 45 -5.96 -11.59 -2.26
C THR A 45 -6.36 -13.05 -2.03
N VAL A 46 -5.61 -14.01 -2.57
CA VAL A 46 -6.02 -15.42 -2.56
C VAL A 46 -5.63 -16.07 -1.23
N TRP A 47 -6.54 -16.77 -0.56
CA TRP A 47 -6.20 -17.53 0.65
C TRP A 47 -5.28 -18.73 0.33
N PRO A 48 -4.37 -19.15 1.23
CA PRO A 48 -4.07 -18.60 2.56
C PRO A 48 -3.30 -17.29 2.51
N LEU A 49 -3.57 -16.41 3.48
CA LEU A 49 -2.87 -15.14 3.64
C LEU A 49 -1.79 -15.26 4.72
N ALA A 50 -0.58 -14.83 4.41
CA ALA A 50 0.57 -14.75 5.30
C ALA A 50 0.54 -13.44 6.10
N ASP A 51 0.98 -13.50 7.35
CA ASP A 51 1.05 -12.33 8.23
C ASP A 51 2.09 -11.30 7.76
N GLY A 52 3.05 -11.75 6.96
CA GLY A 52 3.99 -10.90 6.24
C GLY A 52 4.63 -11.60 5.04
N LEU A 53 5.43 -10.85 4.30
CA LEU A 53 6.21 -11.34 3.16
C LEU A 53 7.63 -10.78 3.23
N ILE A 54 8.62 -11.67 3.14
CA ILE A 54 10.03 -11.30 2.97
C ILE A 54 10.39 -11.57 1.51
N GLN A 55 10.83 -10.55 0.79
CA GLN A 55 11.35 -10.69 -0.56
C GLN A 55 12.87 -10.55 -0.56
N ALA A 56 13.55 -11.52 -1.15
CA ALA A 56 14.96 -11.46 -1.44
C ALA A 56 15.18 -11.21 -2.93
N THR A 57 15.93 -10.16 -3.26
CA THR A 57 16.34 -9.84 -4.63
C THR A 57 17.84 -10.03 -4.77
N ASN A 58 18.29 -10.59 -5.88
CA ASN A 58 19.71 -10.74 -6.16
C ASN A 58 20.22 -9.59 -7.04
N SER A 59 21.47 -9.15 -6.82
CA SER A 59 22.09 -8.13 -7.66
C SER A 59 22.29 -8.57 -9.12
N LYS A 60 22.27 -9.87 -9.41
CA LYS A 60 22.24 -10.40 -10.78
C LYS A 60 20.80 -10.62 -11.25
N SER A 61 20.42 -9.92 -12.32
CA SER A 61 19.10 -10.07 -12.97
C SER A 61 18.79 -11.46 -13.52
N THR A 62 19.81 -12.32 -13.69
CA THR A 62 19.64 -13.72 -14.11
C THR A 62 19.17 -14.63 -12.99
N VAL A 63 19.26 -14.19 -11.73
CA VAL A 63 18.80 -14.93 -10.57
C VAL A 63 17.41 -14.41 -10.22
N SER A 64 16.42 -15.31 -10.18
CA SER A 64 15.05 -14.93 -9.84
C SER A 64 14.94 -14.48 -8.39
N ASP A 65 14.09 -13.49 -8.14
CA ASP A 65 13.69 -13.09 -6.80
C ASP A 65 13.10 -14.27 -6.03
N VAL A 66 13.31 -14.29 -4.71
CA VAL A 66 12.78 -15.30 -3.79
C VAL A 66 11.73 -14.65 -2.90
N ASN A 67 10.51 -15.20 -2.91
CA ASN A 67 9.40 -14.73 -2.09
C ASN A 67 9.17 -15.71 -0.93
N ILE A 68 9.30 -15.21 0.30
CA ILE A 68 9.27 -16.00 1.53
C ILE A 68 8.04 -15.56 2.35
N ALA A 69 7.06 -16.45 2.51
CA ALA A 69 5.91 -16.18 3.37
C ALA A 69 6.34 -16.12 4.84
N PHE A 70 5.70 -15.25 5.62
CA PHE A 70 5.96 -15.10 7.05
C PHE A 70 4.70 -15.38 7.85
N GLU A 71 4.80 -16.32 8.79
CA GLU A 71 3.73 -16.73 9.71
C GLU A 71 4.15 -16.40 11.14
N TYR A 72 3.32 -15.64 11.84
CA TYR A 72 3.53 -15.22 13.22
C TYR A 72 2.49 -15.83 14.15
N LYS A 73 2.90 -16.22 15.35
CA LYS A 73 1.98 -16.74 16.38
C LYS A 73 2.16 -16.01 17.69
N ARG A 74 1.06 -15.75 18.41
CA ARG A 74 1.05 -15.08 19.71
C ARG A 74 0.98 -16.06 20.88
N PRO A 75 1.46 -15.67 22.07
CA PRO A 75 1.46 -16.54 23.25
C PRO A 75 0.08 -17.08 23.68
N ASN A 76 -1.01 -16.40 23.31
CA ASN A 76 -2.37 -16.80 23.66
C ASN A 76 -2.99 -17.86 22.74
N GLU A 77 -2.31 -18.25 21.65
CA GLU A 77 -2.83 -19.25 20.71
C GLU A 77 -2.57 -20.70 21.15
N GLY A 78 -1.59 -20.92 22.03
CA GLY A 78 -1.30 -22.25 22.59
C GLY A 78 -0.99 -23.32 21.53
N VAL A 79 -1.42 -24.56 21.81
CA VAL A 79 -1.21 -25.69 20.88
C VAL A 79 -1.91 -25.47 19.53
N HIS A 80 -3.03 -24.74 19.50
CA HIS A 80 -3.70 -24.40 18.25
C HIS A 80 -2.78 -23.58 17.32
N GLY A 81 -1.98 -22.66 17.89
CA GLY A 81 -0.98 -21.89 17.16
C GLY A 81 0.11 -22.76 16.50
N ILE A 82 0.50 -23.87 17.14
CA ILE A 82 1.47 -24.83 16.59
C ILE A 82 0.93 -25.48 15.31
N LEU A 83 -0.28 -26.03 15.38
CA LEU A 83 -0.89 -26.79 14.29
C LEU A 83 -1.19 -25.89 13.09
N THR A 84 -1.72 -24.69 13.35
CA THR A 84 -2.03 -23.71 12.31
C THR A 84 -0.76 -23.19 11.63
N ALA A 85 0.31 -22.89 12.39
CA ALA A 85 1.56 -22.42 11.81
C ALA A 85 2.18 -23.40 10.79
N VAL A 86 2.16 -24.70 11.12
CA VAL A 86 2.65 -25.76 10.21
C VAL A 86 1.76 -25.85 8.97
N GLY A 87 0.44 -25.93 9.15
CA GLY A 87 -0.50 -26.06 8.04
C GLY A 87 -0.46 -24.86 7.09
N GLN A 88 -0.48 -23.64 7.64
CA GLN A 88 -0.37 -22.41 6.86
C GLN A 88 0.94 -22.33 6.11
N SER A 89 2.07 -22.63 6.77
CA SER A 89 3.39 -22.61 6.11
C SER A 89 3.50 -23.56 4.93
N LEU A 90 2.97 -24.78 5.04
CA LEU A 90 2.92 -25.71 3.91
C LEU A 90 2.01 -25.18 2.79
N ALA A 91 0.83 -24.66 3.15
CA ALA A 91 -0.12 -24.12 2.19
C ALA A 91 0.43 -22.88 1.45
N TYR A 92 1.29 -22.06 2.08
CA TYR A 92 2.00 -20.97 1.40
C TYR A 92 2.94 -21.48 0.28
N ILE A 93 3.66 -22.59 0.52
CA ILE A 93 4.51 -23.19 -0.50
C ILE A 93 3.67 -23.68 -1.69
N GLU A 94 2.55 -24.35 -1.41
CA GLU A 94 1.61 -24.81 -2.45
C GLU A 94 1.02 -23.66 -3.25
N LYS A 95 0.68 -22.55 -2.58
CA LYS A 95 0.18 -21.32 -3.19
C LYS A 95 1.17 -20.70 -4.19
N GLY A 96 2.47 -20.95 -4.01
CA GLY A 96 3.51 -20.54 -4.95
C GLY A 96 4.64 -19.70 -4.35
N TYR A 97 4.73 -19.59 -3.02
CA TYR A 97 5.91 -19.03 -2.35
C TYR A 97 7.12 -19.95 -2.53
N ASP A 98 8.32 -19.39 -2.47
CA ASP A 98 9.57 -20.15 -2.61
C ASP A 98 10.03 -20.75 -1.27
N ALA A 99 9.65 -20.10 -0.16
CA ALA A 99 9.90 -20.57 1.20
C ALA A 99 8.85 -20.02 2.19
N SER A 100 8.84 -20.55 3.40
CA SER A 100 8.06 -20.02 4.52
C SER A 100 8.93 -19.87 5.77
N VAL A 101 8.58 -18.92 6.62
CA VAL A 101 9.15 -18.72 7.95
C VAL A 101 8.04 -18.79 8.98
N ILE A 102 8.20 -19.66 9.97
CA ILE A 102 7.37 -19.68 11.17
C ILE A 102 8.11 -18.92 12.28
N CYS A 103 7.44 -17.95 12.90
CA CYS A 103 7.90 -17.26 14.08
C CYS A 103 6.92 -17.50 15.25
N ILE A 104 7.34 -18.32 16.22
CA ILE A 104 6.50 -18.83 17.29
C ILE A 104 7.08 -18.44 18.67
N PRO A 105 6.30 -18.20 19.74
CA PRO A 105 6.87 -17.86 21.03
C PRO A 105 7.70 -19.04 21.56
N LYS A 106 8.71 -18.74 22.36
CA LYS A 106 9.57 -19.76 23.00
C LYS A 106 8.81 -20.72 23.91
N GLY A 107 7.64 -20.31 24.41
CA GLY A 107 6.77 -21.15 25.21
C GLY A 107 5.33 -20.66 25.17
N TYR A 108 4.41 -21.61 25.26
CA TYR A 108 3.00 -21.39 25.55
C TYR A 108 2.70 -21.85 26.97
N THR A 109 1.67 -21.28 27.61
CA THR A 109 1.15 -21.81 28.88
C THR A 109 0.78 -23.29 28.75
N SER A 110 0.31 -23.71 27.57
CA SER A 110 -0.08 -25.09 27.25
C SER A 110 1.04 -25.98 26.71
N HIS A 111 2.22 -25.43 26.39
CA HIS A 111 3.30 -26.18 25.74
C HIS A 111 4.66 -25.51 25.93
N ALA A 112 5.61 -26.20 26.58
CA ALA A 112 6.87 -25.60 27.02
C ALA A 112 7.86 -25.27 25.88
N ASP A 113 7.91 -26.08 24.81
CA ASP A 113 8.85 -25.89 23.70
C ASP A 113 8.17 -26.08 22.33
N PRO A 114 7.32 -25.13 21.91
CA PRO A 114 6.59 -25.22 20.65
C PRO A 114 7.52 -25.17 19.43
N GLY A 115 8.66 -24.47 19.50
CA GLY A 115 9.61 -24.37 18.40
C GLY A 115 10.23 -25.72 18.03
N THR A 116 10.75 -26.45 19.03
CA THR A 116 11.26 -27.81 18.82
C THR A 116 10.14 -28.75 18.35
N HIS A 117 8.93 -28.59 18.88
CA HIS A 117 7.78 -29.40 18.45
C HIS A 117 7.47 -29.20 16.95
N VAL A 118 7.35 -27.94 16.50
CA VAL A 118 7.15 -27.59 15.07
C VAL A 118 8.27 -28.18 14.21
N ARG A 119 9.53 -27.99 14.60
CA ARG A 119 10.68 -28.56 13.89
C ARG A 119 10.54 -30.07 13.74
N ASN A 120 10.28 -30.78 14.83
CA ASN A 120 10.20 -32.24 14.81
C ASN A 120 9.05 -32.75 13.93
N ILE A 121 7.91 -32.04 13.90
CA ILE A 121 6.82 -32.35 12.95
C ILE A 121 7.34 -32.24 11.52
N ILE A 122 7.89 -31.08 11.15
CA ILE A 122 8.33 -30.82 9.76
C ILE A 122 9.43 -31.79 9.36
N ASP A 123 10.43 -32.03 10.21
CA ASP A 123 11.56 -32.92 9.89
C ASP A 123 11.12 -34.39 9.76
N THR A 124 10.03 -34.78 10.42
CA THR A 124 9.49 -36.14 10.32
C THR A 124 8.57 -36.31 9.10
N THR A 125 7.76 -35.30 8.76
CA THR A 125 6.72 -35.43 7.73
C THR A 125 7.12 -34.85 6.38
N ALA A 126 7.92 -33.79 6.36
CA ALA A 126 8.35 -33.05 5.17
C ALA A 126 9.76 -32.46 5.33
N PRO A 127 10.81 -33.29 5.54
CA PRO A 127 12.16 -32.82 5.89
C PRO A 127 12.77 -31.87 4.85
N ASN A 128 12.42 -32.03 3.57
CA ASN A 128 12.92 -31.19 2.49
C ASN A 128 12.07 -29.93 2.25
N ALA A 129 11.04 -29.67 3.05
CA ALA A 129 10.21 -28.48 2.89
C ALA A 129 11.03 -27.20 3.18
N PRO A 130 10.87 -26.14 2.37
CA PRO A 130 11.57 -24.87 2.53
C PRO A 130 10.95 -24.02 3.64
N ILE A 131 10.90 -24.56 4.86
CA ILE A 131 10.27 -23.91 6.03
C ILE A 131 11.31 -23.67 7.12
N THR A 132 11.59 -22.42 7.44
CA THR A 132 12.48 -22.07 8.57
C THR A 132 11.64 -21.84 9.82
N VAL A 133 12.14 -22.20 11.00
CA VAL A 133 11.42 -22.01 12.26
C VAL A 133 12.27 -21.19 13.22
N TYR A 134 11.72 -20.07 13.66
CA TYR A 134 12.26 -19.21 14.68
C TYR A 134 11.37 -19.25 15.92
N THR A 135 12.01 -19.25 17.09
CA THR A 135 11.36 -18.95 18.36
C THR A 135 11.66 -17.53 18.80
N TYR A 136 10.76 -16.91 19.56
CA TYR A 136 11.01 -15.59 20.15
C TYR A 136 10.79 -15.52 21.66
N ASP A 137 11.64 -14.76 22.34
CA ASP A 137 11.39 -14.24 23.69
C ASP A 137 10.50 -12.99 23.63
N ALA A 138 9.84 -12.63 24.74
CA ALA A 138 8.94 -11.47 24.79
C ALA A 138 9.60 -10.19 24.21
N PRO A 139 9.00 -9.55 23.20
CA PRO A 139 9.60 -8.40 22.53
C PRO A 139 9.58 -7.16 23.43
N ASN A 140 10.60 -6.30 23.31
CA ASN A 140 10.62 -5.02 24.01
C ASN A 140 10.05 -3.93 23.10
N MET A 141 8.73 -3.73 23.16
CA MET A 141 8.04 -2.73 22.34
C MET A 141 8.42 -1.27 22.65
N ALA A 142 9.18 -1.01 23.71
CA ALA A 142 9.72 0.33 23.98
C ALA A 142 11.00 0.64 23.18
N SER A 143 11.66 -0.40 22.64
CA SER A 143 12.90 -0.33 21.86
C SER A 143 12.65 0.10 20.41
N THR A 144 13.68 0.66 19.76
CA THR A 144 13.70 0.92 18.30
C THR A 144 13.71 -0.35 17.47
N ARG A 145 14.24 -1.46 18.02
CA ARG A 145 14.15 -2.81 17.45
C ARG A 145 13.55 -3.76 18.49
N PRO A 146 12.23 -4.03 18.47
CA PRO A 146 11.57 -4.81 19.50
C PRO A 146 12.05 -6.28 19.62
N PHE A 147 12.44 -6.88 18.50
CA PHE A 147 12.89 -8.28 18.41
C PHE A 147 14.40 -8.46 18.36
N ASN A 148 15.19 -7.39 18.43
CA ASN A 148 16.65 -7.48 18.39
C ASN A 148 17.17 -8.38 19.52
N GLN A 149 17.94 -9.40 19.14
CA GLN A 149 18.46 -10.44 20.04
C GLN A 149 17.38 -11.23 20.80
N LYS A 150 16.14 -11.26 20.30
CA LYS A 150 15.02 -12.04 20.88
C LYS A 150 14.64 -13.26 20.05
N LEU A 151 15.21 -13.41 18.85
CA LEU A 151 14.89 -14.48 17.92
C LEU A 151 15.97 -15.56 17.93
N THR A 152 15.54 -16.82 18.00
CA THR A 152 16.42 -17.99 17.92
C THR A 152 15.94 -18.93 16.82
N CYS A 153 16.79 -19.19 15.83
CA CYS A 153 16.53 -20.18 14.79
C CYS A 153 16.60 -21.59 15.38
N VAL A 154 15.49 -22.34 15.33
CA VAL A 154 15.43 -23.73 15.83
C VAL A 154 15.44 -24.75 14.70
N ARG A 155 15.00 -24.34 13.50
CA ARG A 155 15.11 -25.10 12.24
C ARG A 155 15.62 -24.18 11.15
N ASP A 156 16.82 -24.44 10.65
CA ASP A 156 17.40 -23.71 9.52
C ASP A 156 17.32 -24.53 8.23
N ILE A 157 17.42 -23.87 7.07
CA ILE A 157 17.37 -24.53 5.77
C ILE A 157 18.51 -24.05 4.85
N ASP A 158 18.86 -24.89 3.89
CA ASP A 158 19.56 -24.49 2.68
C ASP A 158 18.56 -24.56 1.52
N LEU A 159 18.06 -23.40 1.09
CA LEU A 159 17.01 -23.30 0.08
C LEU A 159 17.39 -24.02 -1.22
N SER A 160 18.68 -24.06 -1.57
CA SER A 160 19.17 -24.73 -2.77
C SER A 160 19.03 -26.27 -2.72
N LYS A 161 18.80 -26.83 -1.53
CA LYS A 161 18.61 -28.27 -1.30
C LYS A 161 17.17 -28.64 -0.95
N THR A 162 16.26 -27.67 -0.89
CA THR A 162 14.86 -27.91 -0.56
C THR A 162 14.04 -28.35 -1.77
N VAL A 163 12.89 -28.97 -1.50
CA VAL A 163 11.91 -29.35 -2.52
C VAL A 163 10.66 -28.52 -2.35
N ILE A 164 10.30 -27.77 -3.40
CA ILE A 164 9.07 -26.98 -3.46
C ILE A 164 7.98 -27.85 -4.10
N TYR A 165 6.99 -28.26 -3.30
CA TYR A 165 5.82 -28.96 -3.79
C TYR A 165 4.73 -27.95 -4.13
N ARG A 166 4.26 -27.97 -5.38
CA ARG A 166 3.27 -27.04 -5.94
C ARG A 166 2.13 -27.83 -6.55
N SER A 167 0.89 -27.40 -6.32
CA SER A 167 -0.27 -28.00 -6.98
C SER A 167 -0.18 -27.76 -8.48
N THR A 168 -0.61 -28.73 -9.29
CA THR A 168 -0.59 -28.62 -10.77
C THR A 168 -1.33 -27.36 -11.21
N GLY A 169 -0.65 -26.45 -11.92
CA GLY A 169 -1.21 -25.19 -12.40
C GLY A 169 -0.99 -23.98 -11.47
N SER A 170 -0.47 -24.17 -10.25
CA SER A 170 -0.03 -23.05 -9.41
C SER A 170 1.14 -22.30 -10.05
N LYS A 171 1.04 -20.98 -10.10
CA LYS A 171 2.12 -20.11 -10.57
C LYS A 171 2.91 -19.61 -9.38
N LYS A 172 4.22 -19.45 -9.55
CA LYS A 172 5.06 -18.73 -8.58
C LYS A 172 4.41 -17.37 -8.32
N ILE A 173 4.24 -17.01 -7.04
CA ILE A 173 3.74 -15.68 -6.69
C ILE A 173 4.78 -14.67 -7.14
N SER A 174 4.40 -13.79 -8.08
CA SER A 174 5.19 -12.65 -8.53
C SER A 174 4.67 -11.38 -7.84
N GLY A 175 4.82 -11.31 -6.52
CA GLY A 175 4.50 -10.09 -5.76
C GLY A 175 5.73 -9.19 -5.66
N GLN A 176 5.59 -7.90 -5.92
CA GLN A 176 6.57 -6.91 -5.44
C GLN A 176 6.08 -6.38 -4.10
N ILE A 177 6.88 -6.56 -3.05
CA ILE A 177 6.63 -5.83 -1.81
C ILE A 177 7.09 -4.38 -1.97
N SER A 178 6.36 -3.46 -1.36
CA SER A 178 6.75 -2.05 -1.28
C SER A 178 6.96 -1.64 0.17
N THR A 179 5.94 -1.80 1.01
CA THR A 179 5.94 -1.37 2.42
C THR A 179 5.28 -2.40 3.34
N ILE A 180 5.55 -2.27 4.64
CA ILE A 180 4.81 -2.96 5.71
C ILE A 180 3.46 -2.29 6.02
N TRP A 181 3.27 -1.01 5.71
CA TRP A 181 1.96 -0.35 5.81
C TRP A 181 1.23 -0.35 4.47
N ALA A 182 -0.06 -0.04 4.51
CA ALA A 182 -0.93 0.00 3.35
C ALA A 182 -0.44 1.00 2.28
N HIS A 183 -0.59 0.59 1.02
CA HIS A 183 -0.24 1.37 -0.15
C HIS A 183 -1.17 2.57 -0.28
N VAL A 184 -0.56 3.74 -0.36
CA VAL A 184 -1.25 5.00 -0.63
C VAL A 184 -0.49 5.80 -1.67
N ARG A 185 -1.20 6.67 -2.38
CA ARG A 185 -0.59 7.58 -3.34
C ARG A 185 -1.07 9.00 -3.15
N GLU A 186 -0.11 9.92 -3.16
CA GLU A 186 -0.40 11.34 -3.15
C GLU A 186 -1.32 11.69 -4.33
N GLY A 187 -2.36 12.47 -4.02
CA GLY A 187 -3.31 12.92 -5.02
C GLY A 187 -4.36 11.88 -5.42
N MET A 188 -4.33 10.65 -4.93
CA MET A 188 -5.33 9.61 -5.27
C MET A 188 -6.04 9.03 -4.04
N SER A 189 -5.31 8.81 -2.94
CA SER A 189 -5.84 8.24 -1.70
C SER A 189 -6.52 9.30 -0.83
N HIS A 190 -7.74 9.72 -1.21
CA HIS A 190 -8.56 10.66 -0.45
C HIS A 190 -9.72 9.93 0.26
N PRO A 191 -10.19 10.39 1.44
CA PRO A 191 -11.36 9.82 2.10
C PRO A 191 -12.60 9.74 1.18
N ASP A 192 -12.82 10.77 0.35
CA ASP A 192 -13.93 10.79 -0.62
C ASP A 192 -13.75 9.76 -1.74
N ALA A 193 -12.53 9.56 -2.24
CA ALA A 193 -12.26 8.52 -3.25
C ALA A 193 -12.53 7.12 -2.70
N PHE A 194 -12.07 6.86 -1.47
CA PHE A 194 -12.31 5.59 -0.77
C PHE A 194 -13.81 5.37 -0.51
N PHE A 195 -14.52 6.38 -0.02
CA PHE A 195 -15.95 6.31 0.19
C PHE A 195 -16.72 6.05 -1.10
N ARG A 196 -16.48 6.83 -2.17
CA ARG A 196 -17.17 6.63 -3.44
C ARG A 196 -16.92 5.24 -4.01
N TYR A 197 -15.72 4.70 -3.78
CA TYR A 197 -15.43 3.34 -4.20
C TYR A 197 -16.23 2.30 -3.44
N CYS A 198 -16.18 2.34 -2.10
CA CYS A 198 -16.93 1.41 -1.28
C CYS A 198 -18.46 1.56 -1.51
N GLN A 199 -18.96 2.79 -1.71
CA GLN A 199 -20.35 3.05 -2.11
C GLN A 199 -20.68 2.42 -3.47
N GLY A 200 -19.77 2.52 -4.45
CA GLY A 200 -19.90 1.85 -5.74
C GLY A 200 -20.03 0.33 -5.58
N VAL A 201 -19.17 -0.29 -4.76
CA VAL A 201 -19.26 -1.74 -4.46
C VAL A 201 -20.61 -2.10 -3.85
N LYS A 202 -21.06 -1.36 -2.83
CA LYS A 202 -22.37 -1.58 -2.18
C LYS A 202 -23.54 -1.50 -3.17
N ILE A 203 -23.53 -0.52 -4.07
CA ILE A 203 -24.59 -0.35 -5.07
C ILE A 203 -24.54 -1.49 -6.08
N ILE A 204 -23.37 -1.78 -6.66
CA ILE A 204 -23.21 -2.83 -7.67
C ILE A 204 -23.52 -4.22 -7.12
N SER A 205 -23.15 -4.52 -5.88
CA SER A 205 -23.50 -5.79 -5.24
C SER A 205 -25.01 -5.95 -5.04
N SER A 206 -25.74 -4.84 -4.87
CA SER A 206 -27.18 -4.84 -4.60
C SER A 206 -28.04 -4.87 -5.87
N VAL A 207 -27.69 -4.08 -6.89
CA VAL A 207 -28.53 -3.87 -8.08
C VAL A 207 -27.85 -4.18 -9.40
N GLY A 208 -26.59 -4.60 -9.38
CA GLY A 208 -25.79 -4.84 -10.58
C GLY A 208 -25.35 -3.57 -11.29
N GLU A 209 -24.61 -3.74 -12.38
CA GLU A 209 -24.18 -2.65 -13.26
C GLU A 209 -25.15 -2.49 -14.43
N ASP A 210 -25.52 -1.24 -14.73
CA ASP A 210 -26.23 -0.88 -15.96
C ASP A 210 -25.35 0.01 -16.84
N LYS A 211 -24.65 -0.62 -17.79
CA LYS A 211 -23.72 0.05 -18.72
C LYS A 211 -24.42 1.05 -19.63
N SER A 212 -25.75 0.94 -19.83
CA SER A 212 -26.50 1.85 -20.71
C SER A 212 -26.58 3.28 -20.16
N LYS A 213 -26.36 3.45 -18.86
CA LYS A 213 -26.33 4.76 -18.19
C LYS A 213 -25.05 5.54 -18.47
N TYR A 214 -23.99 4.91 -18.99
CA TYR A 214 -22.74 5.58 -19.32
C TYR A 214 -22.81 6.14 -20.74
N VAL A 215 -23.39 7.33 -20.88
CA VAL A 215 -23.52 7.99 -22.18
C VAL A 215 -22.22 8.74 -22.51
N LEU A 216 -21.55 8.32 -23.58
CA LEU A 216 -20.32 8.93 -24.07
C LEU A 216 -20.59 9.83 -25.29
N PRO A 217 -19.95 11.00 -25.40
CA PRO A 217 -20.02 11.82 -26.62
C PRO A 217 -19.53 11.06 -27.86
N LYS A 218 -20.11 11.37 -29.01
CA LYS A 218 -19.78 10.71 -30.29
C LYS A 218 -18.29 10.84 -30.64
N GLU A 219 -17.67 11.96 -30.28
CA GLU A 219 -16.26 12.26 -30.53
C GLU A 219 -15.36 11.30 -29.74
N VAL A 220 -15.73 11.02 -28.50
CA VAL A 220 -15.02 10.06 -27.64
C VAL A 220 -15.16 8.64 -28.19
N VAL A 221 -16.37 8.25 -28.61
CA VAL A 221 -16.61 6.94 -29.21
C VAL A 221 -15.79 6.79 -30.49
N ALA A 222 -15.79 7.81 -31.35
CA ALA A 222 -15.00 7.81 -32.59
C ALA A 222 -13.50 7.67 -32.32
N ALA A 223 -12.95 8.42 -31.35
CA ALA A 223 -11.54 8.35 -30.97
C ALA A 223 -11.14 6.97 -30.43
N VAL A 224 -11.97 6.36 -29.57
CA VAL A 224 -11.71 4.98 -29.13
C VAL A 224 -11.73 4.01 -30.30
N LYS A 225 -12.68 4.16 -31.23
CA LYS A 225 -12.79 3.29 -32.41
C LYS A 225 -11.67 3.48 -33.43
N ARG A 226 -11.03 4.65 -33.50
CA ARG A 226 -9.79 4.85 -34.24
C ARG A 226 -8.61 4.14 -33.58
N ALA A 227 -8.53 4.18 -32.25
CA ALA A 227 -7.46 3.51 -31.51
C ALA A 227 -7.60 1.98 -31.52
N ASP A 228 -8.82 1.47 -31.38
CA ASP A 228 -9.16 0.05 -31.45
C ASP A 228 -10.61 -0.11 -31.97
N PRO A 229 -10.80 -0.52 -33.24
CA PRO A 229 -12.13 -0.70 -33.83
C PRO A 229 -13.03 -1.69 -33.08
N THR A 230 -12.43 -2.66 -32.37
CA THR A 230 -13.14 -3.73 -31.66
C THR A 230 -13.47 -3.38 -30.21
N ALA A 231 -12.79 -2.38 -29.64
CA ALA A 231 -12.95 -2.03 -28.23
C ALA A 231 -14.36 -1.53 -27.90
N ASP A 232 -14.90 -1.98 -26.78
CA ASP A 232 -16.03 -1.32 -26.14
C ASP A 232 -15.55 0.01 -25.53
N PRO A 233 -16.12 1.17 -25.90
CA PRO A 233 -15.66 2.47 -25.42
C PRO A 233 -15.68 2.63 -23.89
N CYS A 234 -16.67 2.05 -23.23
CA CYS A 234 -16.76 2.09 -21.77
C CYS A 234 -15.63 1.27 -21.14
N MET A 235 -15.41 0.03 -21.61
CA MET A 235 -14.34 -0.82 -21.09
C MET A 235 -12.93 -0.26 -21.39
N TYR A 236 -12.75 0.34 -22.56
CA TYR A 236 -11.48 0.96 -22.97
C TYR A 236 -11.11 2.13 -22.05
N LEU A 237 -12.03 3.08 -21.86
CA LEU A 237 -11.76 4.31 -21.11
C LEU A 237 -11.65 4.08 -19.60
N SER A 238 -12.37 3.10 -19.05
CA SER A 238 -12.20 2.70 -17.64
C SER A 238 -11.02 1.76 -17.43
N ASN A 239 -10.36 1.31 -18.50
CA ASN A 239 -9.30 0.30 -18.50
C ASN A 239 -9.69 -0.98 -17.73
N THR A 240 -10.86 -1.54 -18.04
CA THR A 240 -11.36 -2.79 -17.47
C THR A 240 -11.42 -3.87 -18.53
N SER A 241 -10.96 -5.07 -18.22
CA SER A 241 -10.92 -6.21 -19.16
C SER A 241 -12.08 -7.20 -18.98
N GLY A 242 -12.84 -7.10 -17.89
CA GLY A 242 -13.92 -8.04 -17.57
C GLY A 242 -15.05 -7.43 -16.76
N ASP A 243 -15.80 -8.31 -16.09
CA ASP A 243 -17.03 -8.01 -15.35
C ASP A 243 -16.96 -8.56 -13.91
N SER A 244 -15.76 -8.62 -13.34
CA SER A 244 -15.57 -8.86 -11.90
C SER A 244 -16.28 -7.79 -11.06
N MET A 245 -16.44 -8.03 -9.75
CA MET A 245 -17.02 -7.03 -8.86
C MET A 245 -16.21 -5.72 -8.90
N SER A 246 -14.88 -5.80 -8.80
CA SER A 246 -13.98 -4.65 -8.90
C SER A 246 -14.07 -3.94 -10.26
N ASP A 247 -14.26 -4.66 -11.38
CA ASP A 247 -14.43 -4.03 -12.70
C ASP A 247 -15.70 -3.19 -12.75
N LYS A 248 -16.82 -3.76 -12.30
CA LYS A 248 -18.14 -3.11 -12.32
C LYS A 248 -18.20 -1.92 -11.36
N ALA A 249 -17.70 -2.09 -10.14
CA ALA A 249 -17.60 -1.00 -9.16
C ALA A 249 -16.71 0.12 -9.69
N TRP A 250 -15.54 -0.21 -10.26
CA TRP A 250 -14.65 0.77 -10.85
C TRP A 250 -15.32 1.58 -11.97
N ARG A 251 -16.00 0.94 -12.92
CA ARG A 251 -16.73 1.65 -13.98
C ARG A 251 -17.80 2.57 -13.40
N TYR A 252 -18.56 2.09 -12.42
CA TYR A 252 -19.56 2.92 -11.75
C TYR A 252 -18.93 4.20 -11.19
N ILE A 253 -17.82 4.10 -10.47
CA ILE A 253 -17.19 5.26 -9.84
C ILE A 253 -16.54 6.14 -10.91
N TRP A 254 -15.89 5.53 -11.89
CA TRP A 254 -15.20 6.23 -12.97
C TRP A 254 -16.18 7.14 -13.72
N TYR A 255 -17.32 6.62 -14.17
CA TYR A 255 -18.28 7.40 -14.95
C TYR A 255 -19.20 8.29 -14.12
N ASN A 256 -19.44 7.99 -12.83
CA ASN A 256 -20.28 8.86 -12.01
C ASN A 256 -19.50 9.98 -11.30
N TYR A 257 -18.19 9.82 -11.07
CA TYR A 257 -17.41 10.73 -10.24
C TYR A 257 -16.11 11.25 -10.87
N TYR A 258 -15.29 10.41 -11.51
CA TYR A 258 -13.99 10.84 -12.07
C TYR A 258 -14.10 11.44 -13.49
N PHE A 259 -14.85 10.76 -14.35
CA PHE A 259 -15.00 11.02 -15.78
C PHE A 259 -16.50 11.09 -16.14
N TRP A 260 -17.19 11.99 -15.46
CA TRP A 260 -18.63 12.22 -15.57
C TRP A 260 -18.98 13.18 -16.71
N ASP A 261 -20.23 13.11 -17.19
CA ASP A 261 -20.73 13.76 -18.42
C ASP A 261 -20.24 15.20 -18.66
N MET A 262 -20.38 16.10 -17.69
CA MET A 262 -19.97 17.50 -17.83
C MET A 262 -18.44 17.68 -17.90
N LEU A 263 -17.68 16.74 -17.34
CA LEU A 263 -16.23 16.73 -17.41
C LEU A 263 -15.71 16.18 -18.73
N ILE A 264 -16.44 15.34 -19.45
CA ILE A 264 -15.89 14.64 -20.63
C ILE A 264 -15.40 15.62 -21.73
N PRO A 265 -16.14 16.68 -22.12
CA PRO A 265 -15.69 17.58 -23.20
C PRO A 265 -14.30 18.17 -22.95
N ILE A 266 -13.46 18.26 -24.00
CA ILE A 266 -12.13 18.90 -23.91
C ILE A 266 -12.27 20.42 -23.78
N TYR A 267 -13.19 21.00 -24.54
CA TYR A 267 -13.37 22.44 -24.69
C TYR A 267 -14.85 22.87 -24.49
N SER A 268 -15.06 24.12 -24.11
CA SER A 268 -16.37 24.77 -23.90
C SER A 268 -16.76 25.74 -25.02
N ALA A 269 -15.81 26.11 -25.87
CA ALA A 269 -15.99 26.89 -27.08
C ALA A 269 -14.93 26.48 -28.12
N THR A 270 -15.15 26.78 -29.39
CA THR A 270 -14.26 26.41 -30.52
C THR A 270 -13.71 27.59 -31.31
N THR A 271 -14.12 28.83 -31.01
CA THR A 271 -13.63 30.04 -31.72
C THR A 271 -13.41 31.21 -30.75
N PRO A 272 -12.20 31.37 -30.18
CA PRO A 272 -11.12 30.36 -30.13
C PRO A 272 -11.50 29.19 -29.22
N TYR A 273 -10.72 28.11 -29.25
CA TYR A 273 -10.94 27.01 -28.32
C TYR A 273 -10.74 27.47 -26.88
N LYS A 274 -11.69 27.15 -26.00
CA LYS A 274 -11.62 27.42 -24.56
C LYS A 274 -11.67 26.12 -23.78
N VAL A 275 -10.80 25.97 -22.79
CA VAL A 275 -10.75 24.75 -21.95
C VAL A 275 -12.09 24.52 -21.26
N ASN A 276 -12.57 23.27 -21.25
CA ASN A 276 -13.68 22.86 -20.40
C ASN A 276 -13.18 22.62 -18.97
N ASP A 277 -13.29 23.65 -18.12
CA ASP A 277 -12.71 23.69 -16.78
C ASP A 277 -13.63 23.07 -15.69
N ILE A 278 -14.17 21.89 -15.96
CA ILE A 278 -15.03 21.16 -15.02
C ILE A 278 -14.18 20.19 -14.19
N GLU A 279 -14.30 20.26 -12.86
CA GLU A 279 -13.63 19.39 -11.90
C GLU A 279 -14.30 18.01 -11.79
N THR A 280 -13.59 17.02 -11.21
CA THR A 280 -14.24 15.75 -10.87
C THR A 280 -15.22 15.95 -9.70
N LYS A 281 -16.09 14.98 -9.44
CA LYS A 281 -16.92 14.99 -8.21
C LYS A 281 -16.18 14.46 -6.98
N ILE A 282 -14.93 14.03 -7.12
CA ILE A 282 -14.12 13.53 -6.01
C ILE A 282 -13.54 14.69 -5.24
N ARG A 283 -13.74 14.70 -3.93
CA ARG A 283 -13.20 15.73 -3.04
C ARG A 283 -11.83 15.34 -2.47
N ILE A 284 -10.87 16.26 -2.52
CA ILE A 284 -9.53 16.07 -1.93
C ILE A 284 -9.46 16.52 -0.46
N ASP A 285 -10.41 17.33 -0.02
CA ASP A 285 -10.66 17.70 1.37
C ASP A 285 -12.16 17.99 1.54
N SER A 286 -12.60 18.55 2.67
CA SER A 286 -14.02 18.78 2.92
C SER A 286 -14.72 19.67 1.87
N ASN A 287 -13.97 20.56 1.20
CA ASN A 287 -14.52 21.63 0.37
C ASN A 287 -14.00 21.61 -1.08
N THR A 288 -12.83 21.05 -1.33
CA THR A 288 -12.13 21.15 -2.62
C THR A 288 -12.30 19.89 -3.44
N LYS A 289 -12.69 20.05 -4.71
CA LYS A 289 -12.76 18.95 -5.69
C LYS A 289 -11.45 18.73 -6.41
N GLN A 290 -11.27 17.54 -6.96
CA GLN A 290 -10.06 17.16 -7.64
C GLN A 290 -10.01 17.66 -9.09
N LYS A 291 -8.85 18.19 -9.47
CA LYS A 291 -8.52 18.71 -10.81
C LYS A 291 -7.67 17.71 -11.61
N LEU A 292 -8.29 16.61 -12.06
CA LEU A 292 -7.59 15.50 -12.75
C LEU A 292 -7.26 15.83 -14.22
N PHE A 293 -8.27 16.23 -15.02
CA PHE A 293 -8.13 16.49 -16.46
C PHE A 293 -8.15 17.98 -16.85
N SER A 294 -8.52 18.85 -15.91
CA SER A 294 -8.80 20.27 -16.06
C SER A 294 -8.23 21.07 -14.87
N GLY A 295 -8.37 22.40 -14.87
CA GLY A 295 -8.10 23.25 -13.70
C GLY A 295 -6.64 23.55 -13.38
N ARG A 296 -5.69 22.95 -14.11
CA ARG A 296 -4.26 23.22 -14.03
C ARG A 296 -3.70 23.54 -15.41
N CYS A 297 -2.73 24.45 -15.50
CA CYS A 297 -2.10 24.80 -16.78
C CYS A 297 -1.41 23.60 -17.46
N ASP A 298 -0.93 22.64 -16.67
CA ASP A 298 -0.29 21.41 -17.15
C ASP A 298 -1.27 20.25 -17.40
N SER A 299 -2.57 20.47 -17.20
CA SER A 299 -3.62 19.47 -17.44
C SER A 299 -3.72 19.09 -18.91
N ILE A 300 -4.19 17.86 -19.18
CA ILE A 300 -4.32 17.37 -20.57
C ILE A 300 -5.21 18.28 -21.40
N LYS A 301 -6.36 18.73 -20.88
CA LYS A 301 -7.24 19.62 -21.65
C LYS A 301 -6.62 20.98 -21.96
N SER A 302 -5.86 21.54 -21.02
CA SER A 302 -5.16 22.82 -21.25
C SER A 302 -4.13 22.68 -22.37
N LYS A 303 -3.35 21.60 -22.36
CA LYS A 303 -2.36 21.30 -23.41
C LYS A 303 -3.02 21.07 -24.77
N LEU A 304 -4.13 20.34 -24.82
CA LEU A 304 -4.83 20.05 -26.08
C LEU A 304 -5.47 21.33 -26.66
N VAL A 305 -6.10 22.16 -25.84
CA VAL A 305 -6.66 23.45 -26.28
C VAL A 305 -5.57 24.41 -26.73
N GLU A 306 -4.41 24.43 -26.06
CA GLU A 306 -3.25 25.20 -26.52
C GLU A 306 -2.76 24.73 -27.89
N LYS A 307 -2.62 23.41 -28.10
CA LYS A 307 -2.26 22.85 -29.40
C LYS A 307 -3.28 23.22 -30.49
N LEU A 308 -4.57 23.05 -30.22
CA LEU A 308 -5.65 23.38 -31.17
C LEU A 308 -5.66 24.86 -31.59
N ASN A 309 -5.24 25.77 -30.70
CA ASN A 309 -5.20 27.19 -31.00
C ASN A 309 -3.88 27.65 -31.65
N THR A 310 -2.77 26.95 -31.42
CA THR A 310 -1.42 27.46 -31.76
C THR A 310 -0.63 26.60 -32.75
N VAL A 311 -0.94 25.31 -32.88
CA VAL A 311 -0.21 24.37 -33.76
C VAL A 311 -0.95 24.23 -35.08
N ALA A 312 -0.36 24.75 -36.16
CA ALA A 312 -0.92 24.63 -37.50
C ALA A 312 -1.04 23.16 -37.94
N GLY A 313 -2.23 22.77 -38.41
CA GLY A 313 -2.50 21.41 -38.88
C GLY A 313 -2.92 20.41 -37.79
N TYR A 314 -2.89 20.79 -36.50
CA TYR A 314 -3.39 19.95 -35.43
C TYR A 314 -4.93 19.95 -35.42
N THR A 315 -5.52 18.77 -35.49
CA THR A 315 -6.96 18.56 -35.70
C THR A 315 -7.69 18.20 -34.41
N GLU A 316 -9.02 18.33 -34.42
CA GLU A 316 -9.86 17.86 -33.32
C GLU A 316 -9.74 16.34 -33.10
N ASP A 317 -9.62 15.56 -34.17
CA ASP A 317 -9.49 14.11 -34.08
C ASP A 317 -8.20 13.71 -33.34
N GLU A 318 -7.07 14.35 -33.66
CA GLU A 318 -5.81 14.15 -32.94
C GLU A 318 -5.92 14.54 -31.46
N ALA A 319 -6.62 15.63 -31.16
CA ALA A 319 -6.86 16.05 -29.79
C ALA A 319 -7.67 15.02 -28.99
N TRP A 320 -8.72 14.46 -29.60
CA TRP A 320 -9.53 13.42 -28.99
C TRP A 320 -8.76 12.11 -28.81
N ASP A 321 -7.92 11.72 -29.77
CA ASP A 321 -7.08 10.51 -29.71
C ASP A 321 -6.07 10.59 -28.55
N GLU A 322 -5.38 11.73 -28.40
CA GLU A 322 -4.48 11.97 -27.26
C GLU A 322 -5.25 11.97 -25.92
N TYR A 323 -6.46 12.54 -25.91
CA TYR A 323 -7.27 12.61 -24.70
C TYR A 323 -7.75 11.23 -24.22
N VAL A 324 -8.31 10.39 -25.10
CA VAL A 324 -8.81 9.06 -24.72
C VAL A 324 -7.69 8.13 -24.25
N TYR A 325 -6.49 8.24 -24.86
CA TYR A 325 -5.31 7.52 -24.39
C TYR A 325 -4.94 7.93 -22.96
N ARG A 326 -4.94 9.25 -22.69
CA ARG A 326 -4.65 9.78 -21.37
C ARG A 326 -5.69 9.36 -20.33
N VAL A 327 -6.98 9.44 -20.67
CA VAL A 327 -8.09 9.03 -19.80
C VAL A 327 -7.95 7.55 -19.41
N ARG A 328 -7.69 6.67 -20.39
CA ARG A 328 -7.45 5.24 -20.14
C ARG A 328 -6.25 4.99 -19.21
N SER A 329 -5.14 5.70 -19.44
CA SER A 329 -3.93 5.57 -18.62
C SER A 329 -4.16 6.02 -17.17
N ASP A 330 -4.82 7.16 -16.97
CA ASP A 330 -5.18 7.63 -15.63
C ASP A 330 -6.20 6.68 -14.97
N ALA A 331 -7.17 6.13 -15.72
CA ALA A 331 -8.13 5.16 -15.19
C ALA A 331 -7.44 3.94 -14.58
N HIS A 332 -6.47 3.37 -15.30
CA HIS A 332 -5.64 2.27 -14.79
C HIS A 332 -4.95 2.63 -13.49
N SER A 333 -4.25 3.78 -13.48
CA SER A 333 -3.45 4.21 -12.34
C SER A 333 -4.28 4.52 -11.10
N TYR A 334 -5.48 5.08 -11.25
CA TYR A 334 -6.34 5.39 -10.10
C TYR A 334 -6.97 4.11 -9.54
N ARG A 335 -7.43 3.22 -10.42
CA ARG A 335 -7.99 1.93 -10.01
C ARG A 335 -6.99 1.14 -9.17
N GLU A 336 -5.78 0.96 -9.69
CA GLU A 336 -4.71 0.20 -9.04
C GLU A 336 -4.47 0.70 -7.60
N VAL A 337 -4.41 2.02 -7.43
CA VAL A 337 -4.12 2.65 -6.13
C VAL A 337 -5.29 2.56 -5.16
N ILE A 338 -6.52 2.80 -5.63
CA ILE A 338 -7.69 2.83 -4.75
C ILE A 338 -8.06 1.41 -4.32
N ASP A 339 -8.10 0.47 -5.26
CA ASP A 339 -8.42 -0.93 -5.01
C ASP A 339 -7.41 -1.55 -4.03
N SER A 340 -6.11 -1.41 -4.32
CA SER A 340 -5.05 -1.91 -3.42
C SER A 340 -5.06 -1.24 -2.05
N GLY A 341 -5.27 0.08 -1.99
CA GLY A 341 -5.35 0.82 -0.74
C GLY A 341 -6.52 0.36 0.13
N LEU A 342 -7.72 0.22 -0.46
CA LEU A 342 -8.93 -0.21 0.24
C LEU A 342 -8.85 -1.65 0.73
N TYR A 343 -8.28 -2.55 -0.08
CA TYR A 343 -8.00 -3.92 0.32
C TYR A 343 -7.04 -3.94 1.52
N GLN A 344 -5.92 -3.22 1.45
CA GLN A 344 -4.88 -3.27 2.48
C GLN A 344 -5.26 -2.59 3.80
N ILE A 345 -6.20 -1.64 3.79
CA ILE A 345 -6.80 -1.11 5.03
C ILE A 345 -8.03 -1.89 5.48
N GLY A 346 -8.39 -2.98 4.78
CA GLY A 346 -9.43 -3.93 5.19
C GLY A 346 -10.86 -3.48 4.92
N LEU A 347 -11.10 -2.52 4.02
CA LEU A 347 -12.45 -2.12 3.60
C LEU A 347 -13.00 -3.00 2.46
N LEU A 348 -12.10 -3.61 1.69
CA LEU A 348 -12.44 -4.60 0.65
C LEU A 348 -11.81 -5.95 0.98
N ASP A 349 -12.50 -7.02 0.58
CA ASP A 349 -11.96 -8.37 0.61
C ASP A 349 -11.25 -8.74 -0.71
N ALA A 350 -10.86 -9.99 -0.79
CA ALA A 350 -10.14 -10.56 -1.90
C ALA A 350 -10.87 -10.53 -3.25
N ASP A 351 -12.20 -10.58 -3.20
CA ASP A 351 -13.09 -10.64 -4.36
C ASP A 351 -13.59 -9.24 -4.75
N GLY A 352 -13.11 -8.20 -4.06
CA GLY A 352 -13.52 -6.81 -4.26
C GLY A 352 -14.88 -6.49 -3.65
N LEU A 353 -15.37 -7.30 -2.71
CA LEU A 353 -16.58 -7.04 -1.95
C LEU A 353 -16.24 -6.24 -0.68
N LEU A 354 -17.26 -5.60 -0.10
CA LEU A 354 -17.09 -4.92 1.18
C LEU A 354 -16.93 -5.94 2.30
N THR A 355 -15.94 -5.69 3.17
CA THR A 355 -15.85 -6.35 4.47
C THR A 355 -16.86 -5.74 5.44
N ASP A 356 -16.97 -6.30 6.65
CA ASP A 356 -17.75 -5.69 7.74
C ASP A 356 -17.31 -4.24 8.04
N TYR A 357 -16.01 -3.95 8.00
CA TYR A 357 -15.49 -2.58 8.15
C TYR A 357 -15.85 -1.71 6.95
N GLY A 358 -15.82 -2.27 5.74
CA GLY A 358 -16.29 -1.65 4.50
C GLY A 358 -17.75 -1.17 4.61
N TYR A 359 -18.65 -2.06 5.04
CA TYR A 359 -20.06 -1.72 5.26
C TYR A 359 -20.23 -0.66 6.34
N LYS A 360 -19.57 -0.80 7.51
CA LYS A 360 -19.62 0.20 8.58
C LYS A 360 -19.18 1.59 8.10
N TYR A 361 -18.08 1.67 7.33
CA TYR A 361 -17.57 2.93 6.79
C TYR A 361 -18.55 3.58 5.81
N VAL A 362 -19.06 2.82 4.82
CA VAL A 362 -20.00 3.35 3.83
C VAL A 362 -21.29 3.83 4.50
N ASP A 363 -21.85 3.02 5.40
CA ASP A 363 -23.08 3.35 6.11
C ASP A 363 -22.92 4.61 6.96
N ALA A 364 -21.78 4.78 7.64
CA ALA A 364 -21.46 5.99 8.37
C ALA A 364 -21.40 7.21 7.46
N CYS A 365 -20.76 7.09 6.29
CA CYS A 365 -20.68 8.18 5.31
C CYS A 365 -22.06 8.57 4.78
N GLU A 366 -22.90 7.58 4.45
CA GLU A 366 -24.26 7.78 3.94
C GLU A 366 -25.16 8.44 5.00
N LYS A 367 -25.14 7.95 6.24
CA LYS A 367 -25.84 8.57 7.39
C LYS A 367 -25.38 10.01 7.64
N ALA A 368 -24.11 10.29 7.36
CA ALA A 368 -23.52 11.62 7.48
C ALA A 368 -23.79 12.54 6.27
N GLY A 369 -24.75 12.18 5.39
CA GLY A 369 -25.12 12.97 4.22
C GLY A 369 -24.19 12.76 3.02
N ASN A 370 -23.68 11.53 2.84
CA ASN A 370 -22.65 11.18 1.85
C ASN A 370 -21.33 11.96 2.04
N ASP A 371 -20.95 12.20 3.31
CA ASP A 371 -19.79 12.99 3.65
C ASP A 371 -18.75 12.19 4.48
N PRO A 372 -17.65 11.73 3.87
CA PRO A 372 -16.63 10.95 4.56
C PRO A 372 -15.70 11.80 5.43
N TYR A 373 -15.85 13.13 5.44
CA TYR A 373 -15.04 14.03 6.26
C TYR A 373 -15.70 14.38 7.60
N LYS A 374 -16.86 13.81 7.91
CA LYS A 374 -17.53 13.93 9.20
C LYS A 374 -16.85 13.05 10.25
N ASP A 375 -17.10 13.35 11.52
CA ASP A 375 -16.38 12.75 12.65
C ASP A 375 -16.43 11.21 12.64
N GLU A 376 -17.63 10.64 12.57
CA GLU A 376 -17.84 9.18 12.60
C GLU A 376 -17.18 8.45 11.41
N PRO A 377 -17.44 8.83 10.13
CA PRO A 377 -16.69 8.28 8.99
C PRO A 377 -15.17 8.38 9.13
N MET A 378 -14.66 9.54 9.57
CA MET A 378 -13.23 9.75 9.75
C MET A 378 -12.66 8.89 10.86
N ASN A 379 -13.39 8.66 11.96
CA ASN A 379 -12.96 7.80 13.06
C ASN A 379 -12.84 6.34 12.60
N ILE A 380 -13.79 5.84 11.81
CA ILE A 380 -13.71 4.51 11.21
C ILE A 380 -12.48 4.43 10.29
N LEU A 381 -12.32 5.39 9.37
CA LEU A 381 -11.20 5.39 8.42
C LEU A 381 -9.83 5.48 9.11
N ARG A 382 -9.72 6.31 10.15
CA ARG A 382 -8.52 6.43 11.00
C ARG A 382 -8.21 5.13 11.70
N ALA A 383 -9.20 4.52 12.34
CA ALA A 383 -9.07 3.28 13.09
C ALA A 383 -8.57 2.14 12.20
N VAL A 384 -9.20 1.92 11.04
CA VAL A 384 -8.78 0.85 10.11
C VAL A 384 -7.44 1.16 9.46
N SER A 385 -7.12 2.43 9.15
CA SER A 385 -5.82 2.80 8.57
C SER A 385 -4.67 2.55 9.55
N ILE A 386 -4.85 2.87 10.83
CA ILE A 386 -3.83 2.67 11.86
C ILE A 386 -3.66 1.18 12.19
N ASN A 387 -4.75 0.44 12.38
CA ASN A 387 -4.68 -0.96 12.83
C ASN A 387 -4.46 -1.93 11.67
N ILE A 388 -5.41 -2.00 10.73
CA ILE A 388 -5.36 -2.94 9.62
C ILE A 388 -4.35 -2.45 8.59
N GLY A 389 -4.31 -1.15 8.31
CA GLY A 389 -3.36 -0.53 7.39
C GLY A 389 -1.92 -0.43 7.93
N GLN A 390 -1.68 -0.79 9.20
CA GLN A 390 -0.38 -0.80 9.87
C GLN A 390 0.37 0.56 9.83
N PHE A 391 -0.36 1.69 9.72
CA PHE A 391 0.24 3.01 9.84
C PHE A 391 0.70 3.32 11.28
N ASP A 392 0.23 2.58 12.28
CA ASP A 392 0.78 2.60 13.64
C ASP A 392 2.28 2.28 13.64
N VAL A 393 2.69 1.23 12.91
CA VAL A 393 4.08 0.80 12.80
C VAL A 393 4.95 1.91 12.20
N PHE A 394 4.46 2.59 11.15
CA PHE A 394 5.16 3.73 10.56
C PHE A 394 5.35 4.87 11.57
N LEU A 395 4.27 5.28 12.25
CA LEU A 395 4.29 6.41 13.20
C LEU A 395 5.16 6.11 14.43
N TYR A 396 4.99 4.94 15.06
CA TYR A 396 5.78 4.53 16.22
C TYR A 396 7.26 4.39 15.89
N THR A 397 7.60 3.76 14.76
CA THR A 397 9.00 3.59 14.35
C THR A 397 9.64 4.95 14.08
N THR A 398 8.96 5.81 13.32
CA THR A 398 9.43 7.17 13.03
C THR A 398 9.71 7.95 14.31
N TYR A 399 8.78 7.90 15.27
CA TYR A 399 8.93 8.59 16.54
C TYR A 399 10.07 8.05 17.39
N LYS A 400 10.20 6.73 17.54
CA LYS A 400 11.23 6.13 18.39
C LYS A 400 12.63 6.43 17.89
N TYR A 401 12.86 6.31 16.58
CA TYR A 401 14.14 6.67 15.99
C TYR A 401 14.41 8.17 16.10
N SER A 402 13.40 9.01 15.88
CA SER A 402 13.54 10.46 16.04
C SER A 402 13.91 10.82 17.47
N GLN A 403 13.23 10.25 18.46
CA GLN A 403 13.54 10.45 19.87
C GLN A 403 14.99 10.09 20.18
N GLN A 404 15.47 8.93 19.74
CA GLN A 404 16.87 8.53 19.93
C GLN A 404 17.84 9.50 19.26
N ARG A 405 17.54 9.95 18.03
CA ARG A 405 18.38 10.87 17.26
C ARG A 405 18.49 12.25 17.93
N PHE A 406 17.35 12.83 18.33
CA PHE A 406 17.32 14.15 18.97
C PHE A 406 17.79 14.15 20.42
N LEU A 407 17.74 13.01 21.12
CA LEU A 407 18.42 12.85 22.41
C LEU A 407 19.94 12.96 22.27
N GLY A 408 20.50 12.46 21.17
CA GLY A 408 21.94 12.59 20.87
C GLY A 408 22.33 14.00 20.39
N ASN A 409 21.50 14.60 19.53
CA ASN A 409 21.68 15.99 19.10
C ASN A 409 20.33 16.68 18.84
N PHE A 410 19.95 17.57 19.74
CA PHE A 410 18.66 18.29 19.69
C PHE A 410 18.48 19.12 18.40
N ASP A 411 19.59 19.58 17.82
CA ASP A 411 19.61 20.49 16.66
C ASP A 411 19.80 19.81 15.32
N ASP A 412 19.78 18.47 15.30
CA ASP A 412 19.84 17.73 14.04
C ASP A 412 18.74 18.15 13.06
N PHE A 413 19.06 18.12 11.78
CA PHE A 413 18.17 18.56 10.70
C PHE A 413 17.65 20.00 10.89
N THR A 414 18.40 20.87 11.55
CA THR A 414 18.08 22.30 11.59
C THR A 414 19.17 23.14 10.92
N ARG A 415 18.77 24.30 10.39
CA ARG A 415 19.70 25.30 9.88
C ARG A 415 19.25 26.69 10.28
N ILE A 416 20.21 27.62 10.36
CA ILE A 416 19.92 29.04 10.57
C ILE A 416 19.60 29.67 9.21
N LYS A 417 18.37 30.17 9.08
CA LYS A 417 17.93 30.97 7.94
C LYS A 417 18.00 32.44 8.32
N LYS A 418 18.92 33.17 7.69
CA LYS A 418 19.01 34.63 7.85
C LYS A 418 17.80 35.30 7.23
N LEU A 419 17.09 36.10 8.01
CA LEU A 419 15.97 36.94 7.56
C LEU A 419 16.37 38.42 7.70
N LYS A 420 15.61 39.31 7.05
CA LYS A 420 15.84 40.76 7.11
C LYS A 420 15.84 41.32 8.54
N ASN A 421 15.10 40.68 9.46
CA ASN A 421 14.92 41.12 10.84
C ASN A 421 15.51 40.14 11.88
N GLY A 422 16.55 39.39 11.52
CA GLY A 422 17.24 38.44 12.41
C GLY A 422 17.27 37.01 11.89
N ASP A 423 17.69 36.08 12.74
CA ASP A 423 17.91 34.69 12.38
C ASP A 423 16.72 33.81 12.79
N LYS A 424 16.29 32.91 11.90
CA LYS A 424 15.25 31.90 12.19
C LYS A 424 15.83 30.51 12.06
N VAL A 425 15.63 29.68 13.08
CA VAL A 425 15.91 28.25 12.96
C VAL A 425 14.84 27.59 12.07
N GLU A 426 15.28 26.93 11.02
CA GLU A 426 14.45 26.23 10.05
C GLU A 426 14.74 24.72 10.11
N PHE A 427 13.70 23.90 10.17
CA PHE A 427 13.83 22.44 10.10
C PHE A 427 14.00 22.01 8.63
N VAL A 428 15.06 21.27 8.35
CA VAL A 428 15.42 20.75 7.03
C VAL A 428 14.74 19.39 6.83
N ASN A 429 13.46 19.45 6.50
CA ASN A 429 12.60 18.26 6.43
C ASN A 429 13.03 17.21 5.42
N ASN A 430 13.60 17.60 4.27
CA ASN A 430 14.04 16.63 3.27
C ASN A 430 15.17 15.73 3.80
N ASP A 431 16.12 16.30 4.54
CA ASP A 431 17.26 15.56 5.08
C ASP A 431 16.80 14.59 6.19
N TYR A 432 15.87 15.05 7.03
CA TYR A 432 15.24 14.20 8.05
C TYR A 432 14.47 13.02 7.44
N LEU A 433 13.67 13.26 6.39
CA LEU A 433 12.93 12.19 5.72
C LEU A 433 13.87 11.24 4.97
N ALA A 434 14.95 11.74 4.37
CA ALA A 434 15.97 10.90 3.73
C ALA A 434 16.72 10.02 4.74
N TRP A 435 16.99 10.55 5.94
CA TRP A 435 17.56 9.75 7.03
C TRP A 435 16.59 8.67 7.54
N LEU A 436 15.31 9.00 7.75
CA LEU A 436 14.30 8.00 8.13
C LEU A 436 14.14 6.91 7.07
N ASP A 437 14.18 7.30 5.80
CA ASP A 437 14.12 6.40 4.64
C ASP A 437 15.28 5.40 4.64
N ASP A 438 16.49 5.86 4.94
CA ASP A 438 17.66 5.01 5.12
C ASP A 438 17.50 4.04 6.30
N VAL A 439 17.02 4.50 7.45
CA VAL A 439 16.74 3.65 8.62
C VAL A 439 15.74 2.54 8.28
N LEU A 440 14.59 2.91 7.72
CA LEU A 440 13.51 1.96 7.41
C LEU A 440 13.91 0.95 6.34
N THR A 441 14.73 1.36 5.36
CA THR A 441 15.21 0.48 4.29
C THR A 441 16.34 -0.43 4.77
N ASN A 442 17.41 0.16 5.31
CA ASN A 442 18.71 -0.50 5.42
C ASN A 442 19.00 -1.01 6.82
N GLN A 443 18.33 -0.49 7.86
CA GLN A 443 18.51 -0.95 9.24
C GLN A 443 17.39 -1.88 9.69
N LEU A 444 16.16 -1.60 9.24
CA LEU A 444 14.96 -2.32 9.68
C LEU A 444 14.40 -3.28 8.62
N HIS A 445 14.81 -3.13 7.36
CA HIS A 445 14.30 -3.93 6.24
C HIS A 445 12.77 -3.85 6.08
N MET A 446 12.11 -2.79 6.56
CA MET A 446 10.63 -2.66 6.57
C MET A 446 10.06 -1.99 5.31
N TYR A 447 10.94 -1.64 4.38
CA TYR A 447 10.64 -0.86 3.19
C TYR A 447 11.57 -1.24 2.04
N LYS A 448 11.01 -1.49 0.86
CA LYS A 448 11.79 -1.72 -0.37
C LYS A 448 11.79 -0.47 -1.24
N LYS A 449 12.98 0.08 -1.51
CA LYS A 449 13.14 1.14 -2.52
C LYS A 449 12.96 0.55 -3.92
N THR A 450 11.89 0.92 -4.62
CA THR A 450 11.74 0.59 -6.04
C THR A 450 12.47 1.64 -6.88
N THR A 451 13.53 1.24 -7.59
CA THR A 451 14.41 2.14 -8.37
C THR A 451 13.87 2.57 -9.74
N GLN A 452 12.61 2.30 -10.11
CA GLN A 452 12.12 2.59 -11.46
C GLN A 452 10.76 3.30 -11.47
N ARG A 453 10.77 4.64 -11.48
CA ARG A 453 9.89 5.42 -12.37
C ARG A 453 10.69 6.63 -12.86
N ALA A 454 11.10 6.59 -14.13
CA ALA A 454 11.73 7.71 -14.81
C ALA A 454 10.73 8.87 -14.88
N GLY A 455 11.02 9.97 -14.15
CA GLY A 455 10.22 11.19 -14.17
C GLY A 455 10.00 11.79 -12.78
N GLY A 456 11.00 12.53 -12.29
CA GLY A 456 10.92 13.35 -11.08
C GLY A 456 11.28 12.62 -9.78
N THR A 457 12.16 13.25 -8.99
CA THR A 457 12.70 12.83 -7.69
C THR A 457 11.59 12.78 -6.63
N ARG A 458 10.73 11.74 -6.66
CA ARG A 458 9.72 11.53 -5.62
C ARG A 458 10.43 11.49 -4.28
N LYS A 459 10.01 12.36 -3.35
CA LYS A 459 10.63 12.45 -2.04
C LYS A 459 10.21 11.26 -1.18
N PRO A 460 11.05 10.80 -0.24
CA PRO A 460 10.67 9.77 0.70
C PRO A 460 9.36 10.12 1.42
N PHE A 461 8.51 9.11 1.59
CA PHE A 461 7.24 9.18 2.31
C PHE A 461 6.24 10.23 1.80
N GLN A 462 6.38 10.72 0.58
CA GLN A 462 5.52 11.79 0.05
C GLN A 462 4.02 11.43 0.08
N ALA A 463 3.66 10.17 -0.18
CA ALA A 463 2.27 9.74 -0.14
C ALA A 463 1.75 9.53 1.28
N GLU A 464 2.56 8.86 2.11
CA GLU A 464 2.30 8.60 3.53
C GLU A 464 2.06 9.92 4.27
N MET A 465 2.95 10.90 4.07
CA MET A 465 2.81 12.23 4.67
C MET A 465 1.54 12.94 4.20
N SER A 466 1.19 12.84 2.92
CA SER A 466 -0.04 13.44 2.38
C SER A 466 -1.29 12.80 2.99
N TYR A 467 -1.30 11.47 3.08
CA TYR A 467 -2.40 10.68 3.61
C TYR A 467 -2.59 10.88 5.12
N LEU A 468 -1.52 10.73 5.92
CA LEU A 468 -1.56 10.89 7.37
C LEU A 468 -1.95 12.32 7.79
N LYS A 469 -1.56 13.34 7.03
CA LYS A 469 -2.04 14.72 7.22
C LYS A 469 -3.53 14.89 6.93
N LYS A 470 -4.09 14.15 5.96
CA LYS A 470 -5.54 14.15 5.68
C LYS A 470 -6.31 13.49 6.81
N LEU A 471 -5.77 12.41 7.37
CA LEU A 471 -6.35 11.73 8.53
C LEU A 471 -6.22 12.57 9.82
N GLY A 472 -5.23 13.46 9.89
CA GLY A 472 -5.01 14.35 11.03
C GLY A 472 -3.94 13.86 12.01
N PHE A 473 -3.34 12.70 11.77
CA PHE A 473 -2.28 12.15 12.62
C PHE A 473 -0.98 12.96 12.58
N ILE A 474 -0.80 13.79 11.55
CA ILE A 474 0.33 14.73 11.43
C ILE A 474 -0.25 16.12 11.25
N TYR A 475 0.22 17.08 12.06
CA TYR A 475 -0.22 18.47 11.97
C TYR A 475 0.12 19.08 10.59
N LYS A 476 -0.89 19.57 9.86
CA LYS A 476 -0.74 20.06 8.47
C LYS A 476 0.26 21.21 8.35
N ASN A 477 0.13 22.21 9.22
CA ASN A 477 0.90 23.47 9.15
C ASN A 477 2.22 23.42 9.92
N GLU A 478 2.40 22.42 10.78
CA GLU A 478 3.57 22.25 11.64
C GLU A 478 4.01 20.79 11.67
N ALA A 479 4.13 20.19 10.49
CA ALA A 479 4.40 18.76 10.35
C ALA A 479 5.75 18.32 10.93
N PHE A 480 6.70 19.25 11.09
CA PHE A 480 8.02 18.99 11.63
C PHE A 480 8.37 19.98 12.74
N LYS A 481 9.02 19.49 13.79
CA LYS A 481 9.39 20.26 14.97
C LYS A 481 10.81 19.91 15.41
N ARG A 482 11.60 20.95 15.70
CA ARG A 482 12.96 20.83 16.27
C ARG A 482 12.93 20.01 17.55
N GLY A 483 13.88 19.09 17.70
CA GLY A 483 14.01 18.22 18.87
C GLY A 483 13.05 17.02 18.91
N SER A 484 12.10 16.90 17.97
CA SER A 484 11.17 15.77 17.91
C SER A 484 10.99 15.17 16.51
N GLY A 485 11.33 15.90 15.45
CA GLY A 485 11.16 15.44 14.07
C GLY A 485 9.72 15.58 13.63
N LEU A 486 9.07 14.48 13.25
CA LEU A 486 7.67 14.48 12.83
C LEU A 486 6.74 14.86 13.99
N ASN A 487 5.86 15.84 13.77
CA ASN A 487 4.89 16.29 14.76
C ASN A 487 3.62 15.44 14.66
N ILE A 488 3.57 14.37 15.46
CA ILE A 488 2.50 13.37 15.48
C ILE A 488 1.47 13.73 16.54
N ASP A 489 0.18 13.65 16.19
CA ASP A 489 -0.94 13.80 17.10
C ASP A 489 -1.20 12.48 17.85
N TRP A 490 -0.41 12.22 18.89
CA TRP A 490 -0.51 11.01 19.72
C TRP A 490 -1.88 10.79 20.36
N PRO A 491 -2.55 11.81 20.93
CA PRO A 491 -3.93 11.66 21.40
C PRO A 491 -4.85 11.07 20.34
N LEU A 492 -4.83 11.61 19.11
CA LEU A 492 -5.67 11.09 18.02
C LEU A 492 -5.28 9.65 17.61
N VAL A 493 -4.00 9.31 17.61
CA VAL A 493 -3.53 7.94 17.35
C VAL A 493 -4.07 6.98 18.41
N GLU A 494 -3.96 7.31 19.69
CA GLU A 494 -4.46 6.49 20.79
C GLU A 494 -5.98 6.35 20.78
N GLU A 495 -6.70 7.44 20.51
CA GLU A 495 -8.15 7.41 20.34
C GLU A 495 -8.56 6.49 19.19
N SER A 496 -7.85 6.54 18.06
CA SER A 496 -8.13 5.69 16.89
C SER A 496 -7.86 4.21 17.18
N LEU A 497 -6.81 3.89 17.95
CA LEU A 497 -6.51 2.53 18.42
C LEU A 497 -7.61 2.01 19.35
N LYS A 498 -8.07 2.82 20.31
CA LYS A 498 -9.18 2.46 21.23
C LYS A 498 -10.50 2.33 20.49
N TYR A 499 -10.76 3.21 19.52
CA TYR A 499 -11.96 3.17 18.69
C TYR A 499 -12.07 1.84 17.94
N PHE A 500 -10.96 1.38 17.35
CA PHE A 500 -10.91 0.10 16.64
C PHE A 500 -11.31 -1.11 17.50
N GLN A 501 -11.01 -1.10 18.80
CA GLN A 501 -11.38 -2.19 19.71
C GLN A 501 -12.89 -2.31 19.92
N ASN A 502 -13.64 -1.24 19.66
CA ASN A 502 -15.09 -1.19 19.79
C ASN A 502 -15.81 -1.12 18.43
N LEU A 503 -15.05 -1.12 17.33
CA LEU A 503 -15.56 -0.99 15.97
C LEU A 503 -16.15 -2.30 15.50
#